data_AF-A0A9Q1HAM5-F1
#
_entry.id   AF-A0A9Q1HAM5-F1
#
_cell.length_a   1.000
_cell.length_b   1.000
_cell.length_c   1.000
_cell.angle_alpha   90.00
_cell.angle_beta   90.00
_cell.angle_gamma   90.00
#
_symmetry.space_group_name_H-M   'P 1'
#
loop_
_entity.id
_entity.type
_entity.pdbx_description
1 polymer ?
#
loop_
_entity_poly.entity_id
_entity_poly.type
_entity_poly.pdbx_seq_one_letter_code
_entity_poly.pdbx_strand_id
1 'polypeptide(L)'
;MMMMVMVMVMMVMVMVMMMMVMMVMVMTMTMTVTVTVTNKPNPETRFIDEVELGKNYELIFTQSQGLYRYSFGDVINVSGFYHNCPRVKFLYRKATLLSLIGEKTSQPVIEESLENALYRWREAVELSHYSVAESFLLSEYLRSKRKGMETQELFYVFFLELKPKGSRDLPGDLNPQTLAKDIDKSVLDHHDEYFRPAIENQISRSKVFFVKPGSFSKLRDFVLANSTASRMQFKMPLKLRTVEMLEVLLLNALE
;
A
#
# COMPACT_ATOMS: atom_id res chain seq x y z
N MET A 1 19.52 42.14 0.94
CA MET A 1 20.10 41.61 2.20
C MET A 1 19.05 41.46 3.31
N MET A 2 18.26 42.50 3.63
CA MET A 2 17.25 42.48 4.71
C MET A 2 16.13 41.42 4.52
N MET A 3 15.65 41.23 3.28
CA MET A 3 14.58 40.26 2.97
C MET A 3 15.02 38.80 3.17
N MET A 4 16.29 38.50 2.94
CA MET A 4 16.86 37.16 3.06
C MET A 4 17.05 36.75 4.53
N VAL A 5 17.41 37.71 5.39
CA VAL A 5 17.48 37.52 6.85
C VAL A 5 16.09 37.27 7.43
N MET A 6 15.06 37.98 6.95
CA MET A 6 13.69 37.80 7.43
C MET A 6 13.09 36.44 7.07
N VAL A 7 13.37 35.93 5.86
CA VAL A 7 12.97 34.57 5.45
C VAL A 7 13.69 33.50 6.28
N MET A 8 14.97 33.70 6.59
CA MET A 8 15.74 32.78 7.43
C MET A 8 15.21 32.75 8.86
N VAL A 9 14.88 33.91 9.44
CA VAL A 9 14.28 34.02 10.78
C VAL A 9 12.89 33.38 10.80
N MET A 10 12.06 33.57 9.77
CA MET A 10 10.77 32.88 9.65
C MET A 10 10.92 31.36 9.51
N MET A 11 11.86 30.86 8.70
CA MET A 11 12.09 29.42 8.57
C MET A 11 12.60 28.78 9.87
N VAL A 12 13.50 29.47 10.57
CA VAL A 12 13.98 29.05 11.89
C VAL A 12 12.84 29.05 12.91
N MET A 13 11.97 30.07 12.89
CA MET A 13 10.83 30.17 13.80
C MET A 13 9.75 29.11 13.49
N VAL A 14 9.51 28.79 12.22
CA VAL A 14 8.61 27.71 11.79
C VAL A 14 9.19 26.32 12.13
N MET A 15 10.50 26.12 11.96
CA MET A 15 11.17 24.89 12.40
C MET A 15 11.15 24.74 13.92
N VAL A 16 11.43 25.81 14.68
CA VAL A 16 11.38 25.80 16.14
C VAL A 16 9.95 25.59 16.62
N MET A 17 8.95 26.14 15.93
CA MET A 17 7.54 25.92 16.24
C MET A 17 7.08 24.49 15.90
N MET A 18 7.51 23.90 14.77
CA MET A 18 7.26 22.48 14.46
C MET A 18 7.98 21.55 15.43
N MET A 19 9.21 21.86 15.83
CA MET A 19 9.96 21.13 16.85
C MET A 19 9.29 21.27 18.22
N MET A 20 8.79 22.47 18.59
CA MET A 20 7.97 22.65 19.79
C MET A 20 6.66 21.89 19.69
N VAL A 21 5.96 21.86 18.55
CA VAL A 21 4.72 21.10 18.41
C VAL A 21 5.00 19.59 18.55
N MET A 22 6.10 19.09 18.00
CA MET A 22 6.52 17.69 18.15
C MET A 22 7.00 17.39 19.57
N MET A 23 7.72 18.30 20.20
CA MET A 23 8.26 18.16 21.56
C MET A 23 7.19 18.37 22.64
N VAL A 24 6.23 19.27 22.43
CA VAL A 24 5.03 19.47 23.25
C VAL A 24 4.08 18.28 23.07
N MET A 25 3.93 17.74 21.87
CA MET A 25 3.19 16.48 21.65
C MET A 25 3.84 15.28 22.36
N VAL A 26 5.17 15.28 22.52
CA VAL A 26 5.93 14.28 23.30
C VAL A 26 5.91 14.60 24.82
N MET A 27 5.72 15.85 25.24
CA MET A 27 5.76 16.26 26.65
C MET A 27 4.37 16.39 27.32
N THR A 28 3.27 16.57 26.58
CA THR A 28 1.92 16.70 27.15
C THR A 28 1.07 15.43 27.03
N MET A 29 1.57 14.41 26.34
CA MET A 29 1.00 13.06 26.34
C MET A 29 2.15 12.10 26.57
N THR A 30 2.08 11.27 27.60
CA THR A 30 3.03 10.17 27.81
C THR A 30 2.87 9.16 26.67
N MET A 31 3.49 9.46 25.52
CA MET A 31 3.46 8.62 24.33
C MET A 31 4.71 7.78 24.30
N THR A 32 4.64 6.56 24.82
CA THR A 32 5.73 5.58 24.65
C THR A 32 5.56 4.91 23.29
N VAL A 33 6.45 5.25 22.36
CA VAL A 33 6.60 4.54 21.10
C VAL A 33 7.46 3.32 21.37
N THR A 34 6.84 2.15 21.28
CA THR A 34 7.56 0.87 21.30
C THR A 34 7.59 0.29 19.91
N VAL A 35 8.62 -0.50 19.63
CA VAL A 35 8.90 -0.90 18.27
C VAL A 35 9.23 -2.38 18.18
N THR A 36 8.52 -3.12 17.34
CA THR A 36 8.67 -4.59 17.23
C THR A 36 9.56 -5.01 16.07
N VAL A 37 10.44 -5.98 16.33
CA VAL A 37 11.18 -6.70 15.28
C VAL A 37 10.25 -7.74 14.64
N THR A 38 10.08 -7.67 13.33
CA THR A 38 9.10 -8.46 12.57
C THR A 38 9.30 -9.98 12.64
N ASN A 39 8.16 -10.72 12.58
CA ASN A 39 8.02 -12.18 12.43
C ASN A 39 8.25 -13.10 13.66
N LYS A 40 7.99 -12.63 14.89
CA LYS A 40 7.86 -13.52 16.07
C LYS A 40 6.44 -13.48 16.67
N PRO A 41 5.90 -14.61 17.18
CA PRO A 41 4.58 -14.66 17.82
C PRO A 41 4.51 -13.84 19.12
N ASN A 42 5.66 -13.54 19.73
CA ASN A 42 5.82 -12.56 20.79
C ASN A 42 7.00 -11.64 20.44
N PRO A 43 6.77 -10.59 19.65
CA PRO A 43 7.86 -9.75 19.17
C PRO A 43 8.39 -8.89 20.32
N GLU A 44 9.72 -8.87 20.46
CA GLU A 44 10.39 -8.00 21.41
C GLU A 44 10.10 -6.53 21.04
N THR A 45 9.64 -5.77 22.03
CA THR A 45 9.41 -4.33 21.90
C THR A 45 10.61 -3.56 22.40
N ARG A 46 11.13 -2.66 21.58
CA ARG A 46 12.20 -1.71 21.93
C ARG A 46 11.64 -0.34 22.21
N PHE A 47 12.24 0.41 23.11
CA PHE A 47 11.97 1.84 23.26
C PHE A 47 12.60 2.63 22.10
N ILE A 48 12.17 3.88 21.94
CA ILE A 48 12.62 4.76 20.84
C ILE A 48 14.12 5.03 20.86
N ASP A 49 14.75 4.97 22.04
CA ASP A 49 16.18 5.15 22.27
C ASP A 49 17.00 3.86 22.08
N GLU A 50 16.33 2.70 22.03
CA GLU A 50 16.95 1.39 21.80
C GLU A 50 16.91 0.95 20.33
N VAL A 51 16.41 1.81 19.43
CA VAL A 51 16.33 1.50 18.01
C VAL A 51 17.70 1.54 17.35
N GLU A 52 17.93 0.65 16.39
CA GLU A 52 19.22 0.51 15.72
C GLU A 52 19.16 1.05 14.30
N LEU A 53 20.27 1.67 13.86
CA LEU A 53 20.41 2.19 12.51
C LEU A 53 20.24 1.08 11.46
N GLY A 54 19.49 1.38 10.40
CA GLY A 54 19.23 0.49 9.28
C GLY A 54 18.19 -0.61 9.55
N LYS A 55 17.69 -0.75 10.78
CA LYS A 55 16.68 -1.77 11.11
C LYS A 55 15.25 -1.31 10.84
N ASN A 56 14.41 -2.31 10.57
CA ASN A 56 12.98 -2.17 10.30
C ASN A 56 12.15 -2.56 11.52
N TYR A 57 11.02 -1.88 11.66
CA TYR A 57 10.43 -1.64 12.96
C TYR A 57 8.95 -1.29 12.79
N GLU A 58 8.04 -1.97 13.50
CA GLU A 58 6.61 -1.60 13.51
C GLU A 58 6.29 -0.68 14.69
N LEU A 59 5.56 0.40 14.43
CA LEU A 59 5.16 1.37 15.43
C LEU A 59 4.03 0.85 16.33
N ILE A 60 4.28 0.87 17.64
CA ILE A 60 3.30 0.60 18.69
C ILE A 60 3.19 1.83 19.57
N PHE A 61 1.95 2.30 19.77
CA PHE A 61 1.66 3.47 20.58
C PHE A 61 1.03 3.07 21.91
N THR A 62 1.50 3.71 22.97
CA THR A 62 0.75 3.84 24.22
C THR A 62 0.46 5.32 24.44
N GLN A 63 -0.77 5.68 24.77
CA GLN A 63 -1.23 7.04 25.00
C GLN A 63 -2.15 7.07 26.23
N SER A 64 -2.05 8.11 27.03
CA SER A 64 -2.82 8.29 28.27
C SER A 64 -4.35 8.26 28.10
N GLN A 65 -4.84 8.46 26.87
CA GLN A 65 -6.28 8.45 26.54
C GLN A 65 -6.82 7.07 26.12
N GLY A 66 -6.15 5.98 26.52
CA GLY A 66 -6.72 4.63 26.42
C GLY A 66 -6.18 3.74 25.31
N LEU A 67 -5.19 4.20 24.53
CA LEU A 67 -4.43 3.32 23.65
C LEU A 67 -3.27 2.71 24.45
N TYR A 68 -3.29 1.41 24.67
CA TYR A 68 -2.22 0.71 25.38
C TYR A 68 -1.59 -0.34 24.48
N ARG A 69 -0.30 -0.18 24.17
CA ARG A 69 0.45 -1.05 23.26
C ARG A 69 -0.31 -1.31 21.95
N TYR A 70 -0.95 -0.28 21.41
CA TYR A 70 -1.73 -0.38 20.18
C TYR A 70 -0.79 -0.47 18.98
N SER A 71 -0.82 -1.60 18.26
CA SER A 71 -0.09 -1.72 17.00
C SER A 71 -0.80 -0.90 15.93
N PHE A 72 -0.10 0.11 15.41
CA PHE A 72 -0.61 0.93 14.33
C PHE A 72 -0.49 0.22 12.96
N GLY A 73 0.39 -0.78 12.89
CA GLY A 73 0.69 -1.53 11.67
C GLY A 73 1.61 -0.79 10.69
N ASP A 74 2.11 0.41 11.01
CA ASP A 74 3.07 1.14 10.19
C ASP A 74 4.49 0.63 10.45
N VAL A 75 5.22 0.31 9.37
CA VAL A 75 6.60 -0.15 9.40
C VAL A 75 7.52 0.96 8.91
N ILE A 76 8.57 1.22 9.70
CA ILE A 76 9.56 2.25 9.46
C ILE A 76 10.97 1.64 9.43
N ASN A 77 11.89 2.31 8.74
CA ASN A 77 13.32 2.06 8.79
C ASN A 77 14.03 3.21 9.52
N VAL A 78 14.94 2.90 10.45
CA VAL A 78 15.78 3.93 11.08
C VAL A 78 16.91 4.30 10.12
N SER A 79 16.78 5.46 9.49
CA SER A 79 17.69 5.95 8.45
C SER A 79 18.84 6.80 8.97
N GLY A 80 18.80 7.20 10.24
CA GLY A 80 19.80 8.07 10.86
C GLY A 80 19.36 8.52 12.24
N PHE A 81 20.16 9.40 12.84
CA PHE A 81 19.84 10.05 14.09
C PHE A 81 20.15 11.55 13.98
N TYR A 82 19.32 12.38 14.60
CA TYR A 82 19.62 13.77 14.86
C TYR A 82 19.75 13.94 16.37
N HIS A 83 20.99 14.08 16.85
CA HIS A 83 21.31 13.88 18.26
C HIS A 83 20.79 12.51 18.73
N ASN A 84 19.98 12.47 19.79
CA ASN A 84 19.39 11.24 20.33
C ASN A 84 18.02 10.90 19.71
N CYS A 85 17.55 11.66 18.71
CA CYS A 85 16.25 11.45 18.07
C CYS A 85 16.41 10.63 16.78
N PRO A 86 15.75 9.47 16.64
CA PRO A 86 15.85 8.66 15.43
C PRO A 86 15.17 9.34 14.23
N ARG A 87 15.86 9.37 13.10
CA ARG A 87 15.31 9.76 11.80
C ARG A 87 14.78 8.52 11.10
N VAL A 88 13.49 8.52 10.81
CA VAL A 88 12.81 7.34 10.27
C VAL A 88 12.34 7.57 8.84
N LYS A 89 12.45 6.54 8.01
CA LYS A 89 11.81 6.45 6.69
C LYS A 89 10.59 5.56 6.82
N PHE A 90 9.43 6.05 6.39
CA PHE A 90 8.24 5.22 6.27
C PHE A 90 8.43 4.20 5.15
N LEU A 91 8.13 2.92 5.42
CA LEU A 91 8.21 1.87 4.43
C LEU A 91 6.82 1.49 3.91
N TYR A 92 5.96 0.97 4.79
CA TYR A 92 4.63 0.48 4.41
C TYR A 92 3.74 0.29 5.64
N ARG A 93 2.44 0.05 5.40
CA ARG A 93 1.49 -0.38 6.43
C ARG A 93 1.17 -1.87 6.25
N LYS A 94 1.29 -2.68 7.30
CA LYS A 94 1.03 -4.14 7.25
C LYS A 94 -0.33 -4.47 6.67
N ALA A 95 -1.36 -3.70 7.04
CA ALA A 95 -2.73 -3.90 6.57
C ALA A 95 -2.93 -3.62 5.06
N THR A 96 -1.91 -3.08 4.37
CA THR A 96 -1.93 -2.84 2.92
C THR A 96 -0.97 -3.75 2.16
N LEU A 97 -0.21 -4.61 2.84
CA LEU A 97 0.62 -5.62 2.19
C LEU A 97 -0.23 -6.69 1.51
N LEU A 98 0.25 -7.16 0.36
CA LEU A 98 -0.24 -8.36 -0.31
C LEU A 98 0.62 -9.56 0.11
N SER A 99 -0.03 -10.69 0.39
CA SER A 99 0.63 -11.94 0.79
C SER A 99 -0.27 -13.14 0.49
N LEU A 100 0.25 -14.09 -0.28
CA LEU A 100 -0.41 -15.35 -0.64
C LEU A 100 0.20 -16.56 0.09
N ILE A 101 1.53 -16.58 0.24
CA ILE A 101 2.32 -17.66 0.84
C ILE A 101 3.23 -17.18 1.99
N GLY A 102 3.06 -15.93 2.44
CA GLY A 102 3.91 -15.30 3.46
C GLY A 102 4.98 -14.37 2.90
N GLU A 103 5.08 -14.24 1.58
CA GLU A 103 5.77 -13.15 0.91
C GLU A 103 5.10 -11.82 1.24
N LYS A 104 5.86 -10.73 1.25
CA LYS A 104 5.34 -9.40 1.57
C LYS A 104 5.56 -8.48 0.40
N THR A 105 4.51 -8.27 -0.40
CA THR A 105 4.55 -7.32 -1.51
C THR A 105 3.95 -6.00 -1.05
N SER A 106 4.78 -4.95 -1.03
CA SER A 106 4.37 -3.63 -0.56
C SER A 106 3.72 -2.81 -1.67
N GLN A 107 2.94 -1.81 -1.28
CA GLN A 107 2.26 -0.93 -2.24
C GLN A 107 3.24 -0.20 -3.18
N PRO A 108 4.38 0.37 -2.71
CA PRO A 108 5.35 0.99 -3.62
C PRO A 108 5.89 0.02 -4.70
N VAL A 109 6.13 -1.25 -4.34
CA VAL A 109 6.56 -2.28 -5.30
C VAL A 109 5.49 -2.52 -6.37
N ILE A 110 4.21 -2.52 -5.98
CA ILE A 110 3.11 -2.65 -6.93
C ILE A 110 3.01 -1.42 -7.85
N GLU A 111 3.13 -0.21 -7.29
CA GLU A 111 3.08 1.04 -8.06
C GLU A 111 4.20 1.07 -9.11
N GLU A 112 5.43 0.80 -8.69
CA GLU A 112 6.59 0.72 -9.58
C GLU A 112 6.42 -0.37 -10.65
N SER A 113 5.87 -1.53 -10.27
CA SER A 113 5.63 -2.61 -11.22
C SER A 113 4.55 -2.27 -12.26
N LEU A 114 3.51 -1.53 -11.86
CA LEU A 114 2.49 -1.04 -12.78
C LEU A 114 3.05 0.04 -13.71
N GLU A 115 3.86 0.97 -13.19
CA GLU A 115 4.53 2.00 -13.98
C GLU A 115 5.46 1.39 -15.03
N ASN A 116 6.28 0.42 -14.63
CA ASN A 116 7.19 -0.31 -15.52
C ASN A 116 6.41 -1.08 -16.61
N ALA A 117 5.35 -1.79 -16.24
CA ALA A 117 4.55 -2.56 -17.18
C ALA A 117 3.80 -1.66 -18.19
N LEU A 118 3.35 -0.47 -17.76
CA LEU A 118 2.65 0.49 -18.62
C LEU A 118 3.60 1.45 -19.35
N TYR A 119 4.91 1.39 -19.10
CA TYR A 119 5.90 2.34 -19.62
C TYR A 119 5.88 2.47 -21.14
N ARG A 120 5.64 1.35 -21.85
CA ARG A 120 5.50 1.30 -23.32
C ARG A 120 4.37 2.20 -23.82
N TRP A 121 3.30 2.36 -23.05
CA TRP A 121 2.09 3.08 -23.44
C TRP A 121 1.91 4.41 -22.68
N ARG A 122 2.92 4.90 -21.95
CA ARG A 122 2.82 6.10 -21.09
C ARG A 122 2.32 7.38 -21.81
N GLU A 123 2.58 7.49 -23.11
CA GLU A 123 2.15 8.60 -23.97
C GLU A 123 0.70 8.44 -24.43
N ALA A 124 0.20 7.21 -24.51
CA ALA A 124 -1.13 6.87 -25.02
C ALA A 124 -2.15 6.54 -23.93
N VAL A 125 -1.69 6.20 -22.71
CA VAL A 125 -2.53 5.74 -21.61
C VAL A 125 -2.11 6.42 -20.30
N GLU A 126 -3.10 6.76 -19.50
CA GLU A 126 -2.96 7.18 -18.11
C GLU A 126 -3.61 6.15 -17.19
N LEU A 127 -2.89 5.67 -16.17
CA LEU A 127 -3.47 4.88 -15.10
C LEU A 127 -4.20 5.84 -14.14
N SER A 128 -5.52 5.81 -14.13
CA SER A 128 -6.30 6.71 -13.27
C SER A 128 -6.45 6.17 -11.85
N HIS A 129 -6.77 4.87 -11.72
CA HIS A 129 -6.88 4.17 -10.44
C HIS A 129 -6.54 2.71 -10.62
N TYR A 130 -6.10 2.08 -9.53
CA TYR A 130 -5.94 0.64 -9.46
C TYR A 130 -6.32 0.10 -8.08
N SER A 131 -6.68 -1.18 -8.04
CA SER A 131 -6.78 -1.97 -6.81
C SER A 131 -6.28 -3.38 -7.09
N VAL A 132 -5.77 -4.04 -6.06
CA VAL A 132 -5.26 -5.40 -6.11
C VAL A 132 -5.98 -6.25 -5.08
N ALA A 133 -6.24 -7.50 -5.42
CA ALA A 133 -6.80 -8.52 -4.54
C ALA A 133 -5.95 -9.79 -4.57
N GLU A 134 -6.02 -10.55 -3.48
CA GLU A 134 -5.48 -11.91 -3.40
C GLU A 134 -6.50 -12.88 -4.01
N SER A 135 -6.03 -13.96 -4.65
CA SER A 135 -6.92 -14.93 -5.31
C SER A 135 -7.96 -15.55 -4.38
N PHE A 136 -7.71 -15.61 -3.06
CA PHE A 136 -8.68 -16.09 -2.07
C PHE A 136 -10.02 -15.36 -2.16
N LEU A 137 -10.02 -14.04 -2.37
CA LEU A 137 -11.25 -13.26 -2.52
C LEU A 137 -12.01 -13.62 -3.81
N LEU A 138 -11.28 -13.87 -4.90
CA LEU A 138 -11.88 -14.30 -6.15
C LEU A 138 -12.44 -15.72 -6.04
N SER A 139 -11.70 -16.64 -5.42
CA SER A 139 -12.14 -18.01 -5.15
C SER A 139 -13.41 -18.02 -4.29
N GLU A 140 -13.46 -17.18 -3.25
CA GLU A 140 -14.65 -17.02 -2.40
C GLU A 140 -15.84 -16.44 -3.17
N TYR A 141 -15.60 -15.41 -3.99
CA TYR A 141 -16.62 -14.85 -4.88
C TYR A 141 -17.20 -15.92 -5.82
N LEU A 142 -16.34 -16.68 -6.50
CA LEU A 142 -16.77 -17.72 -7.43
C LEU A 142 -17.55 -18.82 -6.73
N ARG A 143 -17.11 -19.25 -5.53
CA ARG A 143 -17.84 -20.22 -4.70
C ARG A 143 -19.25 -19.74 -4.33
N SER A 144 -19.42 -18.43 -4.12
CA SER A 144 -20.73 -17.83 -3.81
C SER A 144 -21.67 -17.81 -5.02
N LYS A 145 -21.16 -17.65 -6.26
CA LYS A 145 -21.96 -17.52 -7.48
C LYS A 145 -22.13 -18.81 -8.29
N ARG A 146 -21.14 -19.70 -8.30
CA ARG A 146 -21.15 -20.98 -9.02
C ARG A 146 -20.69 -22.10 -8.09
N LYS A 147 -21.61 -22.96 -7.66
CA LYS A 147 -21.27 -24.19 -6.93
C LYS A 147 -20.37 -25.07 -7.81
N GLY A 148 -19.16 -25.38 -7.34
CA GLY A 148 -18.31 -26.44 -7.91
C GLY A 148 -16.98 -26.02 -8.54
N MET A 149 -16.57 -24.75 -8.47
CA MET A 149 -15.26 -24.31 -8.98
C MET A 149 -14.31 -24.00 -7.81
N GLU A 150 -13.48 -24.97 -7.44
CA GLU A 150 -12.37 -24.80 -6.50
C GLU A 150 -11.08 -24.54 -7.28
N THR A 151 -10.59 -23.30 -7.26
CA THR A 151 -9.24 -22.99 -7.74
C THR A 151 -8.30 -22.92 -6.55
N GLN A 152 -7.42 -23.91 -6.41
CA GLN A 152 -6.32 -23.91 -5.42
C GLN A 152 -5.14 -23.03 -5.85
N GLU A 153 -5.21 -22.41 -7.03
CA GLU A 153 -4.16 -21.55 -7.55
C GLU A 153 -4.08 -20.22 -6.79
N LEU A 154 -2.85 -19.87 -6.40
CA LEU A 154 -2.53 -18.59 -5.76
C LEU A 154 -2.07 -17.61 -6.83
N PHE A 155 -2.69 -16.45 -6.94
CA PHE A 155 -2.30 -15.40 -7.87
C PHE A 155 -2.85 -14.05 -7.39
N TYR A 156 -2.28 -12.95 -7.87
CA TYR A 156 -2.85 -11.63 -7.62
C TYR A 156 -3.87 -11.27 -8.71
N VAL A 157 -4.85 -10.46 -8.33
CA VAL A 157 -5.88 -9.92 -9.22
C VAL A 157 -5.77 -8.41 -9.26
N PHE A 158 -5.43 -7.85 -10.40
CA PHE A 158 -5.29 -6.42 -10.63
C PHE A 158 -6.52 -5.87 -11.35
N PHE A 159 -7.04 -4.75 -10.87
CA PHE A 159 -8.08 -3.98 -11.52
C PHE A 159 -7.52 -2.61 -11.89
N LEU A 160 -7.53 -2.28 -13.18
CA LEU A 160 -6.92 -1.04 -13.70
C LEU A 160 -7.97 -0.20 -14.41
N GLU A 161 -8.21 1.02 -13.95
CA GLU A 161 -9.02 2.01 -14.67
C GLU A 161 -8.09 2.90 -15.51
N LEU A 162 -8.04 2.61 -16.80
CA LEU A 162 -7.15 3.28 -17.74
C LEU A 162 -7.90 4.36 -18.52
N LYS A 163 -7.24 5.49 -18.76
CA LYS A 163 -7.76 6.58 -19.60
C LYS A 163 -6.87 6.75 -20.84
N PRO A 164 -7.43 6.75 -22.05
CA PRO A 164 -6.65 7.06 -23.25
C PRO A 164 -6.22 8.53 -23.25
N LYS A 165 -4.98 8.79 -23.67
CA LYS A 165 -4.41 10.13 -23.87
C LYS A 165 -4.40 10.45 -25.36
N GLY A 166 -5.08 11.53 -25.75
CA GLY A 166 -5.09 11.99 -27.14
C GLY A 166 -5.90 11.14 -28.13
N SER A 167 -6.41 9.97 -27.72
CA SER A 167 -7.33 9.12 -28.48
C SER A 167 -8.66 8.92 -27.74
N ARG A 168 -9.68 8.38 -28.43
CA ARG A 168 -10.94 7.94 -27.79
C ARG A 168 -10.81 6.56 -27.15
N ASP A 169 -9.97 5.71 -27.71
CA ASP A 169 -9.86 4.28 -27.35
C ASP A 169 -8.46 3.94 -26.86
N LEU A 170 -8.37 2.87 -26.05
CA LEU A 170 -7.08 2.33 -25.60
C LEU A 170 -6.30 1.74 -26.78
N PRO A 171 -4.96 1.68 -26.70
CA PRO A 171 -4.13 1.07 -27.74
C PRO A 171 -4.55 -0.39 -27.98
N GLY A 172 -4.76 -0.78 -29.24
CA GLY A 172 -5.22 -2.14 -29.58
C GLY A 172 -4.20 -3.25 -29.28
N ASP A 173 -2.92 -2.90 -29.11
CA ASP A 173 -1.85 -3.80 -28.70
C ASP A 173 -1.73 -3.94 -27.17
N LEU A 174 -2.51 -3.17 -26.40
CA LEU A 174 -2.55 -3.26 -24.94
C LEU A 174 -3.36 -4.49 -24.52
N ASN A 175 -2.65 -5.53 -24.08
CA ASN A 175 -3.23 -6.81 -23.73
C ASN A 175 -3.08 -7.09 -22.21
N PRO A 176 -4.16 -7.45 -21.48
CA PRO A 176 -4.09 -7.75 -20.05
C PRO A 176 -3.16 -8.91 -19.68
N GLN A 177 -3.08 -9.97 -20.50
CA GLN A 177 -2.23 -11.13 -20.24
C GLN A 177 -0.74 -10.81 -20.40
N THR A 178 -0.37 -9.97 -21.37
CA THR A 178 1.00 -9.48 -21.51
C THR A 178 1.35 -8.56 -20.35
N LEU A 179 0.45 -7.65 -19.98
CA LEU A 179 0.65 -6.74 -18.84
C LEU A 179 0.83 -7.51 -17.53
N ALA A 180 0.04 -8.56 -17.29
CA ALA A 180 0.18 -9.43 -16.13
C ALA A 180 1.58 -10.04 -16.03
N LYS A 181 2.13 -10.52 -17.16
CA LYS A 181 3.48 -11.09 -17.21
C LYS A 181 4.55 -10.06 -16.83
N ASP A 182 4.42 -8.83 -17.33
CA ASP A 182 5.39 -7.77 -17.07
C ASP A 182 5.32 -7.28 -15.62
N ILE A 183 4.11 -7.18 -15.05
CA ILE A 183 3.88 -6.88 -13.63
C ILE A 183 4.51 -7.96 -12.75
N ASP A 184 4.20 -9.24 -13.00
CA ASP A 184 4.69 -10.36 -12.19
C ASP A 184 6.23 -10.42 -12.19
N LYS A 185 6.84 -10.17 -13.35
CA LYS A 185 8.31 -10.10 -13.47
C LYS A 185 8.87 -8.97 -12.61
N SER A 186 8.30 -7.77 -12.71
CA SER A 186 8.76 -6.62 -11.93
C SER A 186 8.57 -6.84 -10.42
N VAL A 187 7.47 -7.45 -10.00
CA VAL A 187 7.25 -7.81 -8.58
C VAL A 187 8.27 -8.83 -8.11
N LEU A 188 8.56 -9.86 -8.91
CA LEU A 188 9.56 -10.88 -8.59
C LEU A 188 10.97 -10.30 -8.47
N ASP A 189 11.33 -9.35 -9.34
CA ASP A 189 12.63 -8.68 -9.32
C ASP A 189 12.88 -7.92 -7.99
N HIS A 190 11.82 -7.47 -7.31
CA HIS A 190 11.90 -6.81 -6.01
C HIS A 190 12.04 -7.75 -4.81
N HIS A 191 11.79 -9.05 -4.98
CA HIS A 191 11.97 -10.03 -3.90
C HIS A 191 13.40 -10.55 -3.86
N ASP A 192 13.93 -10.74 -2.65
CA ASP A 192 15.25 -11.32 -2.42
C ASP A 192 15.31 -12.77 -2.92
N GLU A 193 16.52 -13.25 -3.24
CA GLU A 193 16.77 -14.61 -3.77
C GLU A 193 16.17 -15.73 -2.91
N TYR A 194 15.97 -15.50 -1.61
CA TYR A 194 15.33 -16.46 -0.71
C TYR A 194 13.86 -16.73 -1.07
N PHE A 195 13.08 -15.69 -1.38
CA PHE A 195 11.65 -15.85 -1.66
C PHE A 195 11.34 -16.13 -3.12
N ARG A 196 12.22 -15.74 -4.06
CA ARG A 196 12.00 -15.90 -5.51
C ARG A 196 11.59 -17.32 -5.91
N PRO A 197 12.29 -18.41 -5.50
CA PRO A 197 11.90 -19.76 -5.90
C PRO A 197 10.53 -20.17 -5.34
N ALA A 198 10.16 -19.71 -4.15
CA ALA A 198 8.86 -20.01 -3.57
C ALA A 198 7.74 -19.32 -4.34
N ILE A 199 7.95 -18.05 -4.71
CA ILE A 199 7.01 -17.26 -5.51
C ILE A 199 6.83 -17.89 -6.90
N GLU A 200 7.93 -18.17 -7.62
CA GLU A 200 7.89 -18.75 -8.96
C GLU A 200 7.17 -20.10 -9.02
N ASN A 201 7.29 -20.92 -7.97
CA ASN A 201 6.70 -22.27 -7.95
C ASN A 201 5.27 -22.32 -7.41
N GLN A 202 4.87 -21.39 -6.53
CA GLN A 202 3.58 -21.47 -5.83
C GLN A 202 2.59 -20.37 -6.24
N ILE A 203 3.09 -19.22 -6.71
CA ILE A 203 2.24 -18.12 -7.17
C ILE A 203 2.17 -18.18 -8.70
N SER A 204 0.97 -18.48 -9.19
CA SER A 204 0.62 -18.47 -10.60
C SER A 204 0.52 -17.05 -11.16
N ARG A 205 0.51 -16.94 -12.49
CA ARG A 205 0.41 -15.65 -13.19
C ARG A 205 -0.78 -14.83 -12.71
N SER A 206 -0.56 -13.55 -12.48
CA SER A 206 -1.60 -12.61 -12.06
C SER A 206 -2.68 -12.45 -13.12
N LYS A 207 -3.88 -12.08 -12.69
CA LYS A 207 -5.00 -11.75 -13.57
C LYS A 207 -5.20 -10.24 -13.58
N VAL A 208 -5.19 -9.65 -14.76
CA VAL A 208 -5.42 -8.22 -14.95
C VAL A 208 -6.80 -8.03 -15.58
N PHE A 209 -7.60 -7.17 -14.97
CA PHE A 209 -8.89 -6.72 -15.48
C PHE A 209 -8.82 -5.22 -15.74
N PHE A 210 -9.07 -4.81 -16.98
CA PHE A 210 -9.37 -3.42 -17.26
C PHE A 210 -10.81 -3.16 -16.85
N VAL A 211 -11.06 -2.04 -16.16
CA VAL A 211 -12.41 -1.67 -15.72
C VAL A 211 -12.89 -0.42 -16.45
N LYS A 212 -14.21 -0.31 -16.62
CA LYS A 212 -14.85 0.84 -17.27
C LYS A 212 -14.50 2.15 -16.54
N PRO A 213 -14.41 3.29 -17.25
CA PRO A 213 -14.30 4.60 -16.61
C PRO A 213 -15.42 4.82 -15.57
N GLY A 214 -15.06 5.30 -14.38
CA GLY A 214 -15.98 5.51 -13.26
C GLY A 214 -16.21 4.28 -12.38
N SER A 215 -15.59 3.14 -12.65
CA SER A 215 -15.70 1.94 -11.80
C SER A 215 -15.19 2.20 -10.38
N PHE A 216 -14.09 2.94 -10.24
CA PHE A 216 -13.58 3.31 -8.92
C PHE A 216 -14.44 4.36 -8.21
N SER A 217 -15.20 5.17 -8.95
CA SER A 217 -16.24 6.01 -8.35
C SER A 217 -17.33 5.16 -7.69
N LYS A 218 -17.79 4.10 -8.37
CA LYS A 218 -18.76 3.16 -7.80
C LYS A 218 -18.21 2.42 -6.58
N LEU A 219 -16.93 2.01 -6.64
CA LEU A 219 -16.26 1.41 -5.49
C LEU A 219 -16.19 2.37 -4.31
N ARG A 220 -15.80 3.63 -4.53
CA ARG A 220 -15.82 4.67 -3.49
C ARG A 220 -17.20 4.81 -2.86
N ASP A 221 -18.24 4.93 -3.69
CA ASP A 221 -19.59 5.14 -3.20
C ASP A 221 -20.08 3.92 -2.39
N PHE A 222 -19.73 2.70 -2.83
CA PHE A 222 -19.95 1.47 -2.07
C PHE A 222 -19.23 1.48 -0.71
N VAL A 223 -17.94 1.83 -0.67
CA VAL A 223 -17.17 1.85 0.59
C VAL A 223 -17.71 2.91 1.55
N LEU A 224 -18.09 4.08 1.05
CA LEU A 224 -18.68 5.14 1.87
C LEU A 224 -20.06 4.76 2.42
N ALA A 225 -20.85 3.99 1.68
CA ALA A 225 -22.14 3.50 2.15
C ALA A 225 -22.01 2.41 3.24
N ASN A 226 -20.92 1.64 3.21
CA ASN A 226 -20.70 0.49 4.08
C ASN A 226 -19.61 0.70 5.15
N SER A 227 -19.14 1.93 5.34
CA SER A 227 -18.14 2.26 6.36
C SER A 227 -18.49 3.53 7.11
N THR A 228 -17.88 3.70 8.28
CA THR A 228 -17.98 4.94 9.08
C THR A 228 -17.07 6.06 8.54
N ALA A 229 -16.40 5.84 7.41
CA ALA A 229 -15.46 6.81 6.85
C ALA A 229 -16.20 8.04 6.30
N SER A 230 -15.73 9.23 6.71
CA SER A 230 -16.20 10.49 6.14
C SER A 230 -15.73 10.66 4.70
N ARG A 231 -16.56 11.29 3.86
CA ARG A 231 -16.22 11.66 2.47
C ARG A 231 -14.92 12.44 2.35
N MET A 232 -14.59 13.27 3.35
CA MET A 232 -13.39 14.11 3.33
C MET A 232 -12.09 13.37 3.68
N GLN A 233 -12.21 12.23 4.35
CA GLN A 233 -11.06 11.41 4.75
C GLN A 233 -10.92 10.16 3.89
N PHE A 234 -11.79 9.98 2.90
CA PHE A 234 -11.79 8.81 2.05
C PHE A 234 -10.51 8.73 1.23
N LYS A 235 -9.83 7.58 1.34
CA LYS A 235 -8.74 7.18 0.44
C LYS A 235 -9.18 5.92 -0.28
N MET A 236 -8.92 5.87 -1.59
CA MET A 236 -9.27 4.70 -2.38
C MET A 236 -8.52 3.47 -1.86
N PRO A 237 -9.20 2.34 -1.60
CA PRO A 237 -8.51 1.13 -1.16
C PRO A 237 -7.70 0.54 -2.31
N LEU A 238 -6.39 0.51 -2.16
CA LEU A 238 -5.49 -0.10 -3.15
C LEU A 238 -5.41 -1.62 -3.00
N LYS A 239 -5.68 -2.15 -1.79
CA LYS A 239 -5.93 -3.57 -1.54
C LYS A 239 -7.40 -3.79 -1.25
N LEU A 240 -8.05 -4.67 -2.01
CA LEU A 240 -9.42 -5.10 -1.74
C LEU A 240 -9.42 -6.07 -0.57
N ARG A 241 -10.42 -5.95 0.31
CA ARG A 241 -10.50 -6.73 1.56
C ARG A 241 -11.73 -7.61 1.67
N THR A 242 -12.74 -7.36 0.85
CA THR A 242 -14.02 -8.08 0.92
C THR A 242 -14.47 -8.51 -0.47
N VAL A 243 -15.29 -9.56 -0.51
CA VAL A 243 -15.84 -10.14 -1.73
C VAL A 243 -16.72 -9.13 -2.46
N GLU A 244 -17.46 -8.30 -1.73
CA GLU A 244 -18.36 -7.29 -2.28
C GLU A 244 -17.59 -6.17 -2.99
N MET A 245 -16.45 -5.74 -2.43
CA MET A 245 -15.57 -4.76 -3.11
C MET A 245 -15.05 -5.30 -4.43
N LEU A 246 -14.65 -6.59 -4.44
CA LEU A 246 -14.19 -7.29 -5.62
C LEU A 246 -15.32 -7.47 -6.65
N GLU A 247 -16.53 -7.81 -6.21
CA GLU A 247 -17.72 -7.93 -7.05
C GLU A 247 -18.04 -6.62 -7.77
N VAL A 248 -17.98 -5.47 -7.08
CA VAL A 248 -18.21 -4.15 -7.70
C VAL A 248 -17.27 -3.93 -8.88
N LEU A 249 -15.99 -4.27 -8.75
CA LEU A 249 -15.02 -4.08 -9.84
C LEU A 249 -15.17 -5.13 -10.94
N LEU A 250 -15.40 -6.41 -10.59
CA LEU A 250 -15.66 -7.47 -11.57
C LEU A 250 -16.87 -7.17 -12.46
N LEU A 251 -17.97 -6.68 -11.89
CA LEU A 251 -19.17 -6.32 -12.64
C LEU A 251 -18.96 -5.16 -13.62
N ASN A 252 -17.88 -4.38 -13.44
CA ASN A 252 -17.51 -3.28 -14.32
C ASN A 252 -16.23 -3.56 -15.12
N ALA A 253 -15.74 -4.81 -15.12
CA ALA A 253 -14.64 -5.22 -15.99
C ALA A 253 -15.06 -5.07 -17.46
N LEU A 254 -14.09 -4.69 -18.30
CA LEU A 254 -14.19 -4.77 -19.75
C LEU A 254 -14.02 -6.23 -20.16
N GLU A 255 -14.83 -6.67 -21.12
CA GLU A 255 -14.76 -8.02 -21.72
C GLU A 255 -13.53 -8.16 -22.62
#